data_AF-A0A2M7XYF6-F1
#
_entry.id   AF-A0A2M7XYF6-F1
#
_cell.length_a   1.000
_cell.length_b   1.000
_cell.length_c   1.000
_cell.angle_alpha   90.00
_cell.angle_beta   90.00
_cell.angle_gamma   90.00
#
_symmetry.space_group_name_H-M   'P 1'
#
loop_
_entity.id
_entity.type
_entity.pdbx_description
1 polymer ?
#
loop_
_entity_poly.entity_id
_entity_poly.type
_entity_poly.pdbx_seq_one_letter_code
_entity_poly.pdbx_strand_id
1 'polypeptide(L)'
;MNLEHVEEQSEALTKKIDYQVRNLIKQPGNLIVDGWMSGIMANNFSNVLKVLLICEDTIRYKRFANREKINLDEAKIRVDERQNNWLSKLKKIYKRNDFMDPKNYDLIIDTSNISSQDVIKKVLNSLK
;
A
#
# COMPACT_ATOMS: atom_id res chain seq x y z
N MET A 1 1.13 -11.71 -15.26
CA MET A 1 -0.10 -11.46 -14.47
C MET A 1 -0.54 -10.05 -14.79
N ASN A 2 -1.64 -9.87 -15.52
CA ASN A 2 -2.11 -8.52 -15.87
C ASN A 2 -2.74 -7.88 -14.62
N LEU A 3 -2.07 -6.88 -14.04
CA LEU A 3 -2.46 -6.22 -12.79
C LEU A 3 -3.71 -5.32 -12.93
N GLU A 4 -4.23 -5.18 -14.15
CA GLU A 4 -5.39 -4.35 -14.45
C GLU A 4 -6.73 -4.99 -14.02
N HIS A 5 -6.78 -6.31 -13.84
CA HIS A 5 -8.01 -7.05 -13.53
C HIS A 5 -8.14 -7.43 -12.04
N VAL A 6 -7.45 -6.73 -11.13
CA VAL A 6 -7.55 -6.95 -9.67
C VAL A 6 -9.00 -6.77 -9.14
N GLU A 7 -9.86 -6.14 -9.93
CA GLU A 7 -11.30 -5.98 -9.68
C GLU A 7 -12.04 -7.31 -9.53
N GLU A 8 -11.58 -8.39 -10.16
CA GLU A 8 -12.25 -9.70 -10.19
C GLU A 8 -12.17 -10.51 -8.88
N GLN A 9 -11.37 -10.08 -7.90
CA GLN A 9 -11.24 -10.85 -6.65
C GLN A 9 -12.53 -10.77 -5.81
N SER A 10 -13.11 -11.91 -5.44
CA SER A 10 -14.27 -11.94 -4.55
C SER A 10 -13.92 -11.39 -3.16
N GLU A 11 -14.93 -10.93 -2.41
CA GLU A 11 -14.76 -10.53 -1.00
C GLU A 11 -14.13 -11.67 -0.17
N ALA A 12 -14.57 -12.91 -0.40
CA ALA A 12 -14.06 -14.08 0.28
C ALA A 12 -12.57 -14.31 0.00
N LEU A 13 -12.14 -14.17 -1.26
CA LEU A 13 -10.74 -14.30 -1.63
C LEU A 13 -9.88 -13.17 -1.03
N THR A 14 -10.38 -11.93 -1.07
CA THR A 14 -9.71 -10.76 -0.49
C THR A 14 -9.46 -10.98 1.00
N LYS A 15 -10.51 -11.31 1.77
CA LYS A 15 -10.40 -11.61 3.21
C LYS A 15 -9.47 -12.78 3.48
N LYS A 16 -9.51 -13.84 2.66
CA LYS A 16 -8.63 -15.00 2.81
C LYS A 16 -7.15 -14.59 2.70
N ILE A 17 -6.79 -13.83 1.67
CA ILE A 17 -5.41 -13.39 1.45
C ILE A 17 -4.96 -12.45 2.57
N ASP A 18 -5.76 -11.44 2.92
CA ASP A 18 -5.43 -10.48 3.96
C ASP A 18 -5.22 -11.16 5.33
N TYR A 19 -6.06 -12.14 5.67
CA TYR A 19 -5.91 -12.91 6.91
C TYR A 19 -4.75 -13.90 6.86
N GLN A 20 -4.40 -14.44 5.68
CA GLN A 20 -3.18 -15.23 5.51
C GLN A 20 -1.95 -14.36 5.77
N VAL A 21 -1.88 -13.16 5.20
CA VAL A 21 -0.79 -12.20 5.47
C VAL A 21 -0.71 -11.85 6.95
N ARG A 22 -1.84 -11.55 7.60
CA ARG A 22 -1.90 -11.32 9.06
C ARG A 22 -1.35 -12.51 9.86
N ASN A 23 -1.65 -13.73 9.44
CA ASN A 23 -1.19 -14.93 10.12
C ASN A 23 0.31 -15.19 9.88
N LEU A 24 0.84 -14.82 8.71
CA LEU A 24 2.27 -14.88 8.40
C LEU A 24 3.08 -13.89 9.25
N ILE A 25 2.56 -12.69 9.48
CA ILE A 25 3.19 -11.68 10.37
C ILE A 25 3.39 -12.21 11.80
N LYS A 26 2.57 -13.16 12.24
CA LYS A 26 2.71 -13.80 13.57
C LYS A 26 3.80 -14.86 13.65
N GLN A 27 4.28 -15.36 12.51
CA GLN A 27 5.26 -16.43 12.50
C GLN A 27 6.65 -15.90 12.83
N PRO A 28 7.52 -16.71 13.47
CA PRO A 28 8.91 -16.32 13.71
C PRO A 28 9.65 -16.03 12.40
N GLY A 29 10.53 -15.03 12.43
CA GLY A 29 11.38 -14.65 11.31
C GLY A 29 11.21 -13.20 10.89
N ASN A 30 11.95 -12.81 9.85
CA ASN A 30 11.91 -11.47 9.28
C ASN A 30 11.10 -11.49 7.99
N LEU A 31 10.07 -10.64 7.91
CA LEU A 31 9.17 -10.56 6.77
C LEU A 31 8.96 -9.10 6.37
N ILE A 32 9.09 -8.81 5.07
CA ILE A 32 8.65 -7.54 4.49
C ILE A 32 7.34 -7.82 3.76
N VAL A 33 6.30 -7.06 4.11
CA VAL A 33 4.98 -7.17 3.48
C VAL A 33 4.64 -5.85 2.81
N ASP A 34 4.47 -5.88 1.49
CA ASP A 34 3.93 -4.77 0.71
C ASP A 34 2.47 -5.04 0.35
N GLY A 35 1.60 -4.05 0.57
CA GLY A 35 0.18 -4.16 0.27
C GLY A 35 -0.67 -3.12 0.99
N TRP A 36 -1.82 -2.80 0.39
CA TRP A 36 -2.75 -1.77 0.89
C TRP A 36 -3.29 -2.05 2.29
N MET A 37 -3.46 -3.33 2.66
CA MET A 37 -3.97 -3.74 3.96
C MET A 37 -2.86 -4.09 4.96
N SER A 38 -1.59 -4.10 4.57
CA SER A 38 -0.49 -4.63 5.38
C SER A 38 -0.34 -3.89 6.71
N GLY A 39 -0.35 -2.56 6.69
CA GLY A 39 -0.30 -1.75 7.93
C GLY A 39 -1.51 -1.97 8.84
N ILE A 40 -2.70 -2.08 8.27
CA ILE A 40 -3.94 -2.33 9.01
C ILE A 40 -3.97 -3.75 9.60
N MET A 41 -3.54 -4.75 8.83
CA MET A 41 -3.42 -6.13 9.30
C MET A 41 -2.39 -6.26 10.42
N ALA A 42 -1.39 -5.38 10.43
CA ALA A 42 -0.36 -5.31 11.44
C ALA A 42 -0.71 -4.45 12.68
N ASN A 43 -1.90 -3.83 12.76
CA ASN A 43 -2.14 -2.72 13.71
C ASN A 43 -1.93 -3.09 15.20
N ASN A 44 -2.14 -4.35 15.58
CA ASN A 44 -2.04 -4.82 16.96
C ASN A 44 -0.70 -5.52 17.28
N PHE A 45 0.31 -5.41 16.40
CA PHE A 45 1.62 -6.02 16.60
C PHE A 45 2.66 -4.96 16.91
N SER A 46 3.12 -4.94 18.17
CA SER A 46 4.12 -3.96 18.64
C SER A 46 5.53 -4.21 18.11
N ASN A 47 5.79 -5.41 17.59
CA ASN A 47 7.07 -5.83 17.02
C ASN A 47 7.15 -5.63 15.49
N VAL A 48 6.20 -4.90 14.90
CA VAL A 48 6.13 -4.65 13.45
C VAL A 48 6.23 -3.16 13.20
N LEU A 49 7.19 -2.74 12.37
CA LEU A 49 7.27 -1.36 11.88
C LEU A 49 6.29 -1.18 10.72
N LYS A 50 5.22 -0.40 10.93
CA LYS A 50 4.23 -0.07 9.89
C LYS A 50 4.64 1.20 9.17
N VAL A 51 4.93 1.10 7.88
CA VAL A 51 5.39 2.23 7.06
C VAL A 51 4.30 2.62 6.05
N LEU A 52 3.97 3.91 6.00
CA LEU A 52 3.12 4.50 4.97
C LEU A 52 3.97 5.33 4.01
N LEU A 53 3.98 4.97 2.74
CA LEU A 53 4.59 5.79 1.70
C LEU A 53 3.53 6.70 1.09
N ILE A 54 3.78 8.00 1.13
CA ILE A 54 2.96 9.02 0.46
C ILE A 54 3.75 9.65 -0.68
N CYS A 55 3.05 10.26 -1.63
CA CYS A 55 3.64 10.90 -2.79
C CYS A 55 2.63 11.89 -3.36
N GLU A 56 3.10 13.05 -3.79
CA GLU A 56 2.30 14.02 -4.54
C GLU A 56 1.75 13.37 -5.81
N ASP A 57 0.47 13.59 -6.09
CA ASP A 57 -0.23 12.96 -7.21
C ASP A 57 0.43 13.27 -8.56
N THR A 58 0.89 14.50 -8.78
CA THR A 58 1.58 14.88 -10.02
C THR A 58 2.84 14.02 -10.27
N ILE A 59 3.57 13.69 -9.20
CA ILE A 59 4.76 12.82 -9.26
C ILE A 59 4.36 11.36 -9.44
N ARG A 60 3.29 10.90 -8.77
CA ARG A 60 2.75 9.54 -8.95
C ARG A 60 2.37 9.29 -10.40
N TYR A 61 1.62 10.20 -11.01
CA TYR A 61 1.18 10.09 -12.40
C TYR A 61 2.37 10.08 -13.35
N LYS A 62 3.36 10.96 -13.17
CA LYS A 62 4.59 10.97 -13.98
C LYS A 62 5.36 9.64 -13.87
N ARG A 63 5.53 9.11 -12.66
CA ARG A 63 6.19 7.81 -12.43
C ARG A 63 5.44 6.67 -13.11
N PHE A 64 4.11 6.66 -12.99
CA PHE A 64 3.25 5.66 -13.63
C PHE A 64 3.32 5.76 -15.16
N ALA A 65 3.13 6.95 -15.74
CA ALA A 65 3.23 7.23 -17.17
C ALA A 65 4.57 6.74 -17.75
N ASN A 66 5.68 7.07 -17.08
CA ASN A 66 7.01 6.67 -17.50
C ASN A 66 7.24 5.15 -17.47
N ARG A 67 6.62 4.45 -16.50
CA ARG A 67 6.73 3.00 -16.32
C ARG A 67 5.88 2.25 -17.36
N GLU A 68 4.62 2.65 -17.50
CA GLU A 68 3.66 2.00 -18.42
C GLU A 68 3.80 2.47 -19.87
N LYS A 69 4.64 3.49 -20.14
CA LYS A 69 4.84 4.10 -21.46
C LYS A 69 3.56 4.70 -22.06
N ILE A 70 2.80 5.40 -21.23
CA ILE A 70 1.56 6.10 -21.59
C ILE A 70 1.68 7.61 -21.36
N ASN A 71 0.71 8.38 -21.86
CA ASN A 71 0.67 9.83 -21.63
C ASN A 71 0.20 10.17 -20.20
N LEU A 72 0.43 11.42 -19.78
CA LEU A 72 0.14 11.86 -18.41
C LEU A 72 -1.36 11.87 -18.08
N ASP A 73 -2.22 12.24 -19.03
CA ASP A 73 -3.67 12.30 -18.82
C ASP A 73 -4.25 10.91 -18.58
N GLU A 74 -3.82 9.93 -19.38
CA GLU A 74 -4.17 8.53 -19.21
C GLU A 74 -3.66 7.97 -17.88
N ALA A 75 -2.41 8.32 -17.50
CA ALA A 75 -1.84 7.90 -16.22
C ALA A 75 -2.63 8.43 -15.02
N LYS A 76 -3.10 9.69 -15.09
CA LYS A 76 -3.95 10.28 -14.03
C LYS A 76 -5.22 9.46 -13.82
N ILE A 77 -5.94 9.20 -14.91
CA ILE A 77 -7.19 8.42 -14.88
C ILE A 77 -6.94 7.03 -14.29
N ARG A 78 -5.98 6.27 -14.84
CA ARG A 78 -5.72 4.89 -14.41
C ARG A 78 -5.26 4.79 -12.95
N VAL A 79 -4.43 5.72 -12.49
CA VAL A 79 -3.93 5.71 -11.10
C VAL A 79 -5.07 6.01 -10.12
N ASP A 80 -5.89 7.02 -10.42
CA ASP A 80 -7.01 7.42 -9.58
C ASP A 80 -8.10 6.36 -9.54
N GLU A 81 -8.48 5.81 -10.70
CA GLU A 81 -9.47 4.73 -10.80
C GLU A 81 -9.02 3.50 -10.01
N ARG A 82 -7.78 3.04 -10.21
CA ARG A 82 -7.24 1.89 -9.47
C ARG A 82 -7.28 2.10 -7.96
N GLN A 83 -6.87 3.28 -7.50
CA GLN A 83 -6.89 3.60 -6.07
C GLN A 83 -8.32 3.66 -5.53
N ASN A 84 -9.20 4.41 -6.19
CA ASN A 84 -10.57 4.65 -5.73
C ASN A 84 -11.40 3.37 -5.75
N ASN A 85 -11.27 2.55 -6.80
CA ASN A 85 -11.96 1.26 -6.90
C ASN A 85 -11.50 0.33 -5.77
N TRP A 86 -10.19 0.28 -5.51
CA TRP A 86 -9.65 -0.54 -4.43
C TRP A 86 -10.08 -0.07 -3.04
N LEU A 87 -9.97 1.23 -2.73
CA LEU A 87 -10.40 1.78 -1.44
C LEU A 87 -11.92 1.63 -1.23
N SER A 88 -12.73 1.80 -2.28
CA SER A 88 -14.18 1.56 -2.24
C SER A 88 -14.51 0.11 -1.93
N LYS A 89 -13.81 -0.84 -2.58
CA LYS A 89 -13.94 -2.27 -2.32
C LYS A 89 -13.54 -2.63 -0.89
N LEU A 90 -12.37 -2.19 -0.43
CA LEU A 90 -11.92 -2.42 0.95
C LEU A 90 -12.90 -1.82 1.97
N LYS A 91 -13.44 -0.63 1.71
CA LYS A 91 -14.46 0.00 2.57
C LYS A 91 -15.72 -0.86 2.69
N LYS A 92 -16.18 -1.47 1.59
CA LYS A 92 -17.34 -2.38 1.62
C LYS A 92 -17.05 -3.66 2.40
N ILE A 93 -15.87 -4.25 2.22
CA ILE A 93 -15.42 -5.52 2.82
C ILE A 93 -15.19 -5.39 4.33
N TYR A 94 -14.46 -4.33 4.73
CA TYR A 94 -13.97 -4.14 6.10
C TYR A 94 -14.75 -3.09 6.90
N LYS A 95 -15.75 -2.43 6.30
CA LYS A 95 -16.59 -1.40 6.93
C LYS A 95 -15.78 -0.27 7.58
N ARG A 96 -14.69 0.14 6.91
CA ARG A 96 -13.76 1.18 7.38
C ARG A 96 -13.21 2.01 6.22
N ASN A 97 -12.71 3.20 6.48
CA ASN A 97 -12.25 4.15 5.45
C ASN A 97 -10.94 4.86 5.82
N ASP A 98 -10.26 4.39 6.86
CA ASP A 98 -9.06 4.97 7.44
C ASP A 98 -7.77 4.28 6.94
N PHE A 99 -7.80 3.60 5.81
CA PHE A 99 -6.69 2.77 5.31
C PHE A 99 -5.38 3.56 5.11
N MET A 100 -5.49 4.83 4.75
CA MET A 100 -4.36 5.74 4.53
C MET A 100 -4.21 6.77 5.67
N ASP A 101 -4.94 6.60 6.78
CA ASP A 101 -4.85 7.51 7.93
C ASP A 101 -3.49 7.36 8.62
N PRO A 102 -2.65 8.42 8.71
CA PRO A 102 -1.33 8.36 9.32
C PRO A 102 -1.30 7.75 10.73
N LYS A 103 -2.39 7.86 11.50
CA LYS A 103 -2.47 7.29 12.87
C LYS A 103 -2.30 5.77 12.92
N ASN A 104 -2.52 5.08 11.80
CA ASN A 104 -2.42 3.63 11.70
C ASN A 104 -0.98 3.15 11.45
N TYR A 105 -0.03 4.07 11.25
CA TYR A 105 1.35 3.78 10.85
C TYR A 105 2.35 4.41 11.83
N ASP A 106 3.51 3.77 11.96
CA ASP A 106 4.58 4.21 12.87
C ASP A 106 5.53 5.19 12.16
N LEU A 107 5.66 5.07 10.83
CA LEU A 107 6.53 5.89 10.01
C LEU A 107 5.81 6.30 8.72
N ILE A 108 5.69 7.61 8.49
CA ILE A 108 5.18 8.16 7.22
C ILE A 108 6.35 8.76 6.45
N ILE A 109 6.49 8.37 5.17
CA ILE A 109 7.57 8.82 4.30
C ILE A 109 6.96 9.43 3.03
N ASP A 110 7.17 10.74 2.85
CA ASP A 110 6.93 11.38 1.57
C ASP A 110 8.04 11.04 0.58
N THR A 111 7.67 10.38 -0.51
CA THR A 111 8.57 9.89 -1.55
C THR A 111 8.64 10.81 -2.76
N SER A 112 8.00 11.98 -2.73
CA SER A 112 7.89 12.88 -3.90
C SER A 112 9.25 13.32 -4.44
N ASN A 113 10.17 13.68 -3.54
CA ASN A 113 11.45 14.30 -3.87
C ASN A 113 12.68 13.58 -3.29
N ILE A 114 12.55 12.29 -2.96
CA ILE A 114 13.65 11.48 -2.41
C ILE A 114 13.85 10.20 -3.21
N SER A 115 15.06 9.64 -3.14
CA SER A 115 15.39 8.38 -3.80
C SER A 115 14.87 7.17 -3.02
N SER A 116 14.81 6.01 -3.66
CA SER A 116 14.53 4.75 -2.96
C SER A 116 15.58 4.43 -1.90
N GLN A 117 16.85 4.84 -2.08
CA GLN A 117 17.91 4.67 -1.08
C GLN A 117 17.65 5.52 0.16
N ASP A 118 17.14 6.75 -0.01
CA ASP A 118 16.75 7.59 1.12
C ASP A 118 15.58 6.99 1.90
N VAL A 119 14.61 6.41 1.20
CA VAL A 119 13.48 5.67 1.82
C VAL A 119 14.00 4.49 2.63
N ILE A 120 14.87 3.65 2.04
CA ILE A 120 15.48 2.51 2.74
C ILE A 120 16.22 2.97 3.99
N LYS A 121 17.02 4.03 3.90
CA LYS A 121 17.76 4.59 5.04
C LYS A 121 16.81 5.03 6.16
N LYS A 122 15.71 5.72 5.83
CA LYS A 122 14.70 6.14 6.80
C LYS A 122 14.03 4.94 7.49
N VAL A 123 13.70 3.90 6.74
CA VAL A 123 13.11 2.66 7.28
C VAL A 123 14.10 1.96 8.21
N LEU A 124 15.33 1.73 7.75
CA LEU A 124 16.37 1.05 8.55
C LEU A 124 16.69 1.79 9.85
N ASN A 125 16.75 3.13 9.82
CA ASN A 125 16.96 3.94 11.02
C ASN A 125 15.78 3.89 12.01
N SER A 126 14.61 3.45 11.56
CA SER A 126 13.39 3.33 12.39
C SER A 126 13.16 1.89 12.89
N LEU A 127 13.90 0.91 12.37
CA LEU A 127 13.92 -0.44 12.92
C LEU A 127 14.62 -0.39 14.29
N LYS A 128 14.00 -1.04 15.28
CA LYS A 128 14.54 -1.18 16.64
C LYS A 128 15.27 -2.50 16.79
#